data_AF-A0A1I7UF64-F1
#
_entry.id   AF-A0A1I7UF64-F1
#
_cell.length_a   1.000
_cell.length_b   1.000
_cell.length_c   1.000
_cell.angle_alpha   90.00
_cell.angle_beta   90.00
_cell.angle_gamma   90.00
#
_symmetry.space_group_name_H-M   'P 1'
#
loop_
_entity.id
_entity.type
_entity.pdbx_description
1 polymer ?
#
loop_
_entity_poly.entity_id
_entity_poly.type
_entity_poly.pdbx_seq_one_letter_code
_entity_poly.pdbx_strand_id
1 'polypeptide(L)'
;MIDFRSTVAAVEQRQMSYDGYNDTEKYLSFRLSTHSRLGNHLFELSSLLGISRFLNRTPVFYLDTPLSKKMLKSANETSPGLIQQILVIDDIVCPRGVHSIN
;
A
#
# COMPACT_ATOMS: atom_id res chain seq x y z
N MET A 1 -2.68 -8.44 -20.71
CA MET A 1 -3.65 -8.82 -19.66
C MET A 1 -2.83 -9.24 -18.46
N ILE A 2 -2.76 -8.39 -17.43
CA ILE A 2 -1.97 -8.68 -16.23
C ILE A 2 -2.76 -9.71 -15.42
N ASP A 3 -2.16 -10.87 -15.20
CA ASP A 3 -2.75 -11.95 -14.40
C ASP A 3 -2.57 -11.63 -12.91
N PHE A 4 -3.64 -11.15 -12.27
CA PHE A 4 -3.65 -10.83 -10.86
C PHE A 4 -3.45 -12.05 -9.96
N ARG A 5 -3.65 -13.28 -10.46
CA ARG A 5 -3.46 -14.50 -9.64
C ARG A 5 -2.00 -14.81 -9.39
N SER A 6 -1.10 -14.50 -10.33
CA SER A 6 0.34 -14.73 -10.12
C SER A 6 0.94 -13.70 -9.17
N THR A 7 0.37 -12.50 -9.09
CA THR A 7 0.81 -11.47 -8.14
C THR A 7 0.38 -11.82 -6.71
N VAL A 8 -0.80 -12.43 -6.53
CA VAL A 8 -1.27 -12.87 -5.20
C VAL A 8 -0.40 -14.02 -4.66
N ALA A 9 -0.01 -14.96 -5.52
CA ALA A 9 0.89 -16.06 -5.13
C ALA A 9 2.29 -15.57 -4.71
N ALA A 10 2.80 -14.49 -5.32
CA ALA A 10 4.08 -13.89 -4.92
C ALA A 10 4.00 -13.17 -3.56
N VAL A 11 2.82 -12.69 -3.18
CA VAL A 11 2.57 -12.09 -1.86
C VAL A 11 2.37 -13.19 -0.79
N GLU A 12 1.77 -14.33 -1.16
CA GLU A 12 1.49 -15.45 -0.26
C GLU A 12 2.73 -16.26 0.16
N GLN A 13 3.86 -16.13 -0.54
CA GLN A 13 5.10 -16.86 -0.23
C GLN A 13 6.05 -16.16 0.75
N ARG A 14 5.70 -14.98 1.29
CA ARG A 14 6.37 -14.43 2.49
C ARG A 14 5.58 -14.81 3.74
N GLN A 15 5.49 -16.12 4.01
CA GLN A 15 5.21 -16.59 5.36
C GLN A 15 6.37 -16.14 6.26
N MET A 16 6.10 -15.13 7.09
CA MET A 16 6.99 -14.66 8.14
C MET A 16 7.17 -15.81 9.15
N SER A 17 8.27 -16.55 9.02
CA SER A 17 8.80 -17.43 10.07
C SER A 17 9.05 -16.58 11.32
N TYR A 18 8.43 -16.96 12.45
CA TYR A 18 8.48 -16.25 13.74
C TYR A 18 9.84 -16.42 14.46
N ASP A 19 10.92 -16.47 13.71
CA ASP A 19 12.28 -16.65 14.21
C ASP A 19 13.10 -15.43 13.78
N GLY A 20 13.22 -14.45 14.70
CA GLY A 20 13.98 -13.21 14.51
C GLY A 20 13.20 -12.08 13.82
N TYR A 21 12.41 -11.31 14.59
CA TYR A 21 11.84 -10.04 14.15
C TYR A 21 12.96 -9.01 13.92
N ASN A 22 13.49 -8.95 12.70
CA ASN A 22 14.36 -7.87 12.26
C ASN A 22 13.50 -6.63 11.98
N ASP A 23 13.39 -5.74 12.99
CA ASP A 23 12.68 -4.44 12.96
C ASP A 23 13.36 -3.39 12.05
N THR A 24 13.92 -3.82 10.92
CA THR A 24 14.70 -2.96 10.02
C THR A 24 13.84 -2.29 8.95
N GLU A 25 12.68 -2.87 8.62
CA GLU A 25 11.78 -2.32 7.61
C GLU A 25 10.89 -1.23 8.19
N LYS A 26 11.18 0.02 7.80
CA LYS A 26 10.42 1.20 8.23
C LYS A 26 9.44 1.60 7.14
N TYR A 27 8.18 1.72 7.50
CA TYR A 27 7.11 2.11 6.58
C TYR A 27 6.67 3.56 6.81
N LEU A 28 6.12 4.20 5.77
CA LEU A 28 5.46 5.49 5.86
C LEU A 28 4.13 5.42 5.11
N SER A 29 3.07 5.91 5.73
CA SER A 29 1.74 6.01 5.14
C SER A 29 1.07 7.31 5.58
N PHE A 30 0.19 7.84 4.75
CA PHE A 30 -0.68 8.96 5.10
C PHE A 30 -2.13 8.53 5.10
N ARG A 31 -2.95 9.26 5.86
CA ARG A 31 -4.39 9.23 5.67
C ARG A 31 -4.73 10.13 4.49
N LEU A 32 -4.86 9.51 3.32
CA LEU A 32 -5.04 10.21 2.05
C LEU A 32 -6.47 10.71 1.88
N SER A 33 -6.63 11.87 1.25
CA SER A 33 -7.93 12.51 1.09
C SER A 33 -8.65 11.96 -0.15
N THR A 34 -9.21 10.76 -0.04
CA THR A 34 -9.88 10.03 -1.14
C THR A 34 -11.09 10.73 -1.75
N HIS A 35 -11.66 11.73 -1.06
CA HIS A 35 -12.75 12.57 -1.56
C HIS A 35 -12.27 13.72 -2.46
N SER A 36 -10.97 13.93 -2.57
CA SER A 36 -10.39 15.00 -3.37
C SER A 36 -10.44 14.71 -4.88
N ARG A 37 -9.97 15.67 -5.67
CA ARG A 37 -9.83 15.53 -7.13
C ARG A 37 -8.45 14.95 -7.48
N LEU A 38 -8.32 14.47 -8.72
CA LEU A 38 -7.13 13.80 -9.25
C LEU A 38 -5.82 14.55 -8.97
N GLY A 39 -5.78 15.87 -9.14
CA GLY A 39 -4.58 16.67 -8.86
C GLY A 39 -4.07 16.54 -7.41
N ASN A 40 -5.00 16.54 -6.44
CA ASN A 40 -4.66 16.35 -5.04
C ASN A 40 -4.18 14.91 -4.79
N HIS A 41 -4.81 13.92 -5.41
CA HIS A 41 -4.38 12.53 -5.28
C HIS A 41 -2.95 12.32 -5.78
N LEU A 42 -2.63 12.88 -6.95
CA LEU A 42 -1.28 12.83 -7.51
C LEU A 42 -0.28 13.56 -6.62
N PHE A 43 -0.65 14.72 -6.08
CA PHE A 43 0.17 15.47 -5.15
C PHE A 43 0.45 14.65 -3.89
N GLU A 44 -0.57 14.14 -3.20
CA GLU A 44 -0.42 13.38 -1.96
C GLU A 44 0.43 12.11 -2.16
N LEU A 45 0.21 11.36 -3.25
CA LEU A 45 0.98 10.16 -3.58
C LEU A 45 2.45 10.50 -3.92
N SER A 46 2.68 11.60 -4.63
CA SER A 46 4.02 12.08 -4.95
C SER A 46 4.75 12.56 -3.69
N SER A 47 4.06 13.28 -2.81
CA SER A 47 4.58 13.69 -1.51
C SER A 47 4.91 12.50 -0.63
N LEU A 48 4.04 11.47 -0.60
CA LEU A 48 4.30 10.23 0.11
C LEU A 48 5.59 9.58 -0.39
N LEU A 49 5.75 9.43 -1.69
CA LEU A 49 6.96 8.86 -2.29
C LEU A 49 8.22 9.69 -1.98
N GLY A 50 8.13 11.01 -2.12
CA GLY A 50 9.25 11.92 -1.87
C GLY A 50 9.71 11.90 -0.40
N ILE A 51 8.77 12.00 0.54
CA ILE A 51 9.07 11.97 1.97
C ILE A 51 9.58 10.59 2.40
N SER A 52 9.01 9.52 1.85
CA SER A 52 9.46 8.15 2.14
C SER A 52 10.92 7.94 1.76
N ARG A 53 11.33 8.43 0.57
CA ARG A 53 12.74 8.40 0.14
C ARG A 53 13.65 9.21 1.05
N PHE A 54 13.23 10.41 1.44
CA PHE A 54 14.00 11.25 2.36
C PHE A 54 14.22 10.58 3.72
N LEU A 55 13.21 9.88 4.23
CA LEU A 55 13.26 9.19 5.52
C LEU A 55 13.81 7.76 5.45
N ASN A 56 14.19 7.28 4.26
CA ASN A 56 14.54 5.89 4.02
C ASN A 56 13.47 4.90 4.52
N ARG A 57 12.22 5.13 4.11
CA ARG A 57 11.04 4.33 4.44
C ARG A 57 10.37 3.81 3.18
N THR A 58 9.66 2.69 3.30
CA THR A 58 8.80 2.15 2.25
C THR A 58 7.47 2.89 2.26
N PRO A 59 7.07 3.58 1.17
CA PRO A 59 5.76 4.23 1.06
C PRO A 59 4.65 3.18 0.97
N VAL A 60 3.58 3.36 1.74
CA VAL A 60 2.43 2.44 1.81
C VAL A 60 1.11 3.17 1.54
N PHE A 61 0.27 2.54 0.71
CA PHE A 61 -1.08 2.97 0.37
C PHE A 61 -2.10 1.87 0.71
N TYR A 62 -3.10 2.18 1.53
CA TYR A 62 -4.13 1.22 1.93
C TYR A 62 -5.39 1.34 1.07
N LEU A 63 -5.94 0.22 0.62
CA LEU A 63 -7.21 0.10 -0.11
C LEU A 63 -8.38 -0.20 0.82
N ASP A 64 -8.54 0.64 1.82
CA ASP A 64 -9.55 0.55 2.88
C ASP A 64 -11.00 0.82 2.44
N THR A 65 -11.21 1.50 1.30
CA THR A 65 -12.51 1.99 0.87
C THR A 65 -12.68 1.90 -0.65
N PRO A 66 -13.93 1.90 -1.16
CA PRO A 66 -14.17 2.03 -2.61
C PRO A 66 -13.56 3.31 -3.21
N LEU A 67 -13.45 4.37 -2.41
CA LEU A 67 -12.86 5.64 -2.84
C LEU A 67 -11.34 5.57 -2.95
N SER A 68 -10.64 4.89 -2.03
CA SER A 68 -9.19 4.65 -2.19
C SER A 68 -8.89 3.79 -3.42
N LYS A 69 -9.74 2.80 -3.73
CA LYS A 69 -9.66 2.05 -5.01
C LYS A 69 -9.81 2.94 -6.23
N LYS A 70 -10.80 3.85 -6.24
CA LYS A 70 -11.00 4.80 -7.34
C LYS A 70 -9.84 5.78 -7.45
N MET A 71 -9.34 6.30 -6.33
CA MET A 71 -8.16 7.17 -6.27
C MET A 71 -6.95 6.48 -6.88
N LEU A 72 -6.64 5.25 -6.45
CA LEU A 72 -5.51 4.49 -6.97
C LEU A 72 -5.63 4.24 -8.47
N LYS A 73 -6.82 3.84 -8.93
CA LYS A 73 -7.10 3.60 -10.35
C LYS A 73 -6.84 4.85 -11.18
N SER A 74 -7.43 6.00 -10.83
CA SER A 74 -7.25 7.24 -11.60
C SER A 74 -5.82 7.76 -11.55
N ALA A 75 -5.13 7.61 -10.40
CA ALA A 75 -3.72 7.96 -10.29
C ALA A 75 -2.83 7.04 -11.15
N ASN A 76 -3.09 5.74 -11.18
CA ASN A 76 -2.35 4.77 -12.00
C ASN A 76 -2.59 4.99 -13.51
N GLU A 77 -3.81 5.31 -13.92
CA GLU A 77 -4.12 5.65 -15.31
C GLU A 77 -3.39 6.92 -15.78
N THR A 78 -3.20 7.89 -14.88
CA THR A 78 -2.56 9.18 -15.20
C THR A 78 -1.03 9.14 -15.07
N SER A 79 -0.51 8.42 -14.08
CA SER A 79 0.91 8.29 -13.80
C SER A 79 1.24 6.88 -13.30
N PRO A 80 1.37 5.90 -14.22
CA PRO A 80 1.63 4.51 -13.85
C PRO A 80 2.92 4.34 -13.05
N GLY A 81 3.96 5.10 -13.41
CA GLY A 81 5.27 5.05 -12.76
C GLY A 81 5.25 5.50 -11.29
N LEU A 82 4.28 6.32 -10.88
CA LEU A 82 4.14 6.75 -9.49
C LEU A 82 3.68 5.58 -8.59
N ILE A 83 2.66 4.85 -9.03
CA ILE A 83 2.06 3.76 -8.25
C ILE A 83 2.98 2.55 -8.12
N GLN A 84 3.77 2.24 -9.16
CA GLN A 84 4.73 1.14 -9.15
C GLN A 84 5.78 1.22 -8.04
N GLN A 85 5.95 2.40 -7.43
CA GLN A 85 6.92 2.67 -6.39
C GLN A 85 6.31 2.71 -4.98
N ILE A 86 5.01 2.46 -4.86
CA ILE A 86 4.25 2.52 -3.61
C ILE A 86 3.73 1.11 -3.30
N LEU A 87 3.97 0.63 -2.09
CA LEU A 87 3.43 -0.63 -1.62
C LEU A 87 1.92 -0.46 -1.39
N VAL A 88 1.11 -1.19 -2.15
CA VAL A 88 -0.35 -1.16 -2.03
C VAL A 88 -0.82 -2.35 -1.18
N ILE A 89 -1.56 -2.09 -0.11
CA ILE A 89 -2.12 -3.10 0.79
C ILE A 89 -3.65 -3.11 0.63
N ASP A 90 -4.22 -4.28 0.31
CA ASP A 90 -5.67 -4.49 0.25
C ASP A 90 -6.15 -5.04 1.60
N ASP A 91 -6.68 -4.15 2.44
CA ASP A 91 -7.09 -4.40 3.84
C ASP A 91 -8.29 -5.35 4.00
N ILE A 92 -8.74 -5.99 2.91
CA ILE A 92 -9.86 -6.95 2.94
C ILE A 92 -9.41 -8.31 3.49
N VAL A 93 -8.09 -8.58 3.54
CA VAL A 93 -7.55 -9.81 4.14
C VAL A 93 -7.04 -9.51 5.55
N CYS A 94 -7.96 -9.44 6.53
CA CYS A 94 -7.59 -9.78 7.90
C CYS A 94 -7.27 -11.29 7.93
N PRO A 95 -6.06 -11.73 8.27
CA PRO A 95 -5.86 -13.13 8.64
C PRO A 95 -6.74 -13.38 9.86
N ARG A 96 -7.80 -14.16 9.68
CA ARG A 96 -8.62 -14.57 10.82
C ARG A 96 -7.75 -15.37 11.77
N GLY A 97 -7.63 -14.86 13.00
CA GLY A 97 -7.35 -15.66 14.18
C GLY A 97 -6.11 -15.22 14.94
N VAL A 98 -6.28 -14.32 15.92
CA VAL A 98 -5.66 -14.50 17.24
C VAL A 98 -6.65 -14.00 18.29
N HIS A 99 -7.00 -14.90 19.20
CA HIS A 99 -7.80 -14.65 20.39
C HIS A 99 -7.27 -13.47 21.20
N SER A 100 -8.14 -12.54 21.61
CA SER A 100 -7.89 -11.81 22.85
C SER A 100 -8.45 -12.67 23.98
N ILE A 101 -7.54 -13.40 24.59
CA ILE A 101 -7.64 -13.91 25.95
C ILE A 101 -7.66 -12.73 26.92
N ASN A 102 -8.64 -12.78 27.83
CA ASN A 102 -8.93 -11.93 29.01
C ASN A 102 -9.26 -10.46 28.79
#